data_AF-A0A520UM45-F1
#
_entry.id   AF-A0A520UM45-F1
#
_cell.length_a   1.000
_cell.length_b   1.000
_cell.length_c   1.000
_cell.angle_alpha   90.00
_cell.angle_beta   90.00
_cell.angle_gamma   90.00
#
_symmetry.space_group_name_H-M   'P 1'
#
loop_
_entity.id
_entity.type
_entity.pdbx_description
1 polymer ?
#
loop_
_entity_poly.entity_id
_entity_poly.type
_entity_poly.pdbx_seq_one_letter_code
_entity_poly.pdbx_strand_id
1 'polypeptide(L)'
;MSDEFTAFGMTIPRIAILNGAILTAWGAISYFMQSTDPPSITALIPAFMGFPMLTLGILSEKNAKNRHHYMHASMALALVMTIGGARIVTGYSDMSTLAIISHLLLLQVGISFIIVGVKSFRHARLQREATGD
;
A
#
# COMPACT_ATOMS: atom_id res chain seq x y z
N MET A 1 8.11 -6.69 -27.83
CA MET A 1 8.48 -6.35 -26.44
C MET A 1 7.18 -6.24 -25.68
N SER A 2 6.94 -7.09 -24.68
CA SER A 2 5.71 -7.00 -23.88
C SER A 2 5.69 -5.64 -23.18
N ASP A 3 4.73 -4.77 -23.50
CA ASP A 3 4.59 -3.48 -22.83
C ASP A 3 4.35 -3.74 -21.34
N GLU A 4 5.37 -3.46 -20.53
CA GLU A 4 5.27 -3.56 -19.09
C GLU A 4 4.22 -2.56 -18.61
N PHE A 5 3.24 -3.03 -17.84
CA PHE A 5 2.18 -2.16 -17.37
C PHE A 5 2.77 -1.07 -16.47
N THR A 6 2.54 0.19 -16.83
CA THR A 6 2.89 1.35 -16.02
C THR A 6 1.63 2.12 -15.64
N ALA A 7 1.62 2.65 -14.43
CA ALA A 7 0.61 3.61 -13.98
C ALA A 7 1.34 4.88 -13.54
N PHE A 8 0.86 6.04 -14.01
CA PHE A 8 1.51 7.34 -13.74
C PHE A 8 3.00 7.38 -14.15
N GLY A 9 3.38 6.66 -15.20
CA GLY A 9 4.78 6.54 -15.65
C GLY A 9 5.68 5.69 -14.73
N MET A 10 5.11 5.01 -13.73
CA MET A 10 5.84 4.14 -12.80
C MET A 10 5.41 2.68 -12.95
N THR A 11 6.33 1.76 -12.67
CA THR A 11 6.02 0.33 -12.54
C THR A 11 5.28 0.06 -11.24
N ILE A 12 4.51 -1.03 -11.17
CA ILE A 12 3.79 -1.39 -9.94
C ILE A 12 4.74 -1.56 -8.73
N PRO A 13 5.93 -2.20 -8.86
CA PRO A 13 6.93 -2.25 -7.78
C PRO A 13 7.28 -0.88 -7.21
N ARG A 14 7.55 0.11 -8.07
CA ARG A 14 7.88 1.46 -7.64
C ARG A 14 6.74 2.15 -6.92
N ILE A 15 5.51 1.93 -7.36
CA ILE A 15 4.32 2.44 -6.66
C ILE A 15 4.22 1.81 -5.27
N ALA A 16 4.49 0.51 -5.12
CA ALA A 16 4.50 -0.17 -3.82
C ALA A 16 5.59 0.39 -2.89
N ILE A 17 6.79 0.62 -3.42
CA ILE A 17 7.92 1.22 -2.70
C ILE A 17 7.55 2.63 -2.22
N LEU A 18 7.04 3.47 -3.12
CA LEU A 18 6.67 4.86 -2.79
C LEU A 18 5.58 4.89 -1.71
N ASN A 19 4.50 4.15 -1.91
CA ASN A 19 3.40 4.08 -0.96
C ASN A 19 3.84 3.53 0.40
N GLY A 20 4.64 2.47 0.41
CA GLY A 20 5.20 1.88 1.62
C GLY A 20 6.11 2.85 2.36
N ALA A 21 6.98 3.58 1.65
CA ALA A 21 7.85 4.59 2.23
C ALA A 21 7.06 5.75 2.86
N ILE A 22 6.04 6.27 2.16
CA ILE A 22 5.16 7.33 2.66
C ILE A 22 4.46 6.89 3.95
N LEU A 23 3.84 5.70 3.96
CA LEU A 23 3.15 5.18 5.14
C LEU A 23 4.11 4.90 6.30
N THR A 24 5.31 4.40 6.02
CA THR A 24 6.34 4.15 7.03
C THR A 24 6.79 5.45 7.68
N ALA A 25 7.12 6.46 6.87
CA ALA A 25 7.49 7.78 7.36
C ALA A 25 6.35 8.41 8.16
N TRP A 26 5.12 8.38 7.63
CA TRP A 26 3.96 8.94 8.31
C TRP A 26 3.69 8.26 9.67
N GLY A 27 3.73 6.93 9.74
CA GLY A 27 3.49 6.22 11.00
C GLY A 27 4.53 6.56 12.07
N ALA A 28 5.80 6.70 11.69
CA ALA A 28 6.84 7.17 12.60
C ALA A 28 6.58 8.61 13.07
N ILE A 29 6.28 9.53 12.15
CA ILE A 29 5.95 10.93 12.45
C ILE A 29 4.76 11.00 13.41
N SER A 30 3.66 10.29 13.10
CA SER A 30 2.44 10.24 13.91
C SER A 30 2.71 9.79 15.35
N TYR A 31 3.55 8.78 15.53
CA TYR A 31 3.92 8.27 16.85
C TYR A 31 4.77 9.25 17.68
N PHE A 32 5.68 10.00 17.06
CA PHE A 32 6.50 10.98 17.78
C PHE A 32 5.83 12.34 17.98
N MET A 33 4.86 12.69 17.14
CA MET A 33 4.14 13.97 17.21
C MET A 33 2.91 13.95 18.12
N GLN A 34 2.44 12.78 18.54
CA GLN A 34 1.26 12.71 19.39
C GLN A 34 1.53 13.25 20.80
N SER A 35 0.59 14.04 21.30
CA SER A 35 0.68 14.72 22.60
C SER A 35 0.19 13.87 23.78
N THR A 36 -0.21 12.61 23.53
CA THR A 36 -0.75 11.70 24.55
C THR A 36 0.38 11.06 25.36
N ASP A 37 0.22 11.02 26.70
CA ASP A 37 1.09 10.30 27.63
C ASP A 37 0.31 9.18 28.35
N PRO A 38 0.66 7.89 28.16
CA PRO A 38 1.74 7.38 27.31
C PRO A 38 1.42 7.43 25.81
N PRO A 39 2.45 7.34 24.94
CA PRO A 39 2.27 7.29 23.51
C PRO A 39 1.40 6.11 23.05
N SER A 40 0.52 6.34 22.08
CA SER A 40 -0.42 5.34 21.58
C SER A 40 0.28 4.53 20.51
N ILE A 41 0.62 3.28 20.85
CA ILE A 41 1.28 2.34 19.92
C ILE A 41 0.46 2.14 18.63
N THR A 42 -0.87 2.33 18.70
CA THR A 42 -1.75 2.26 17.51
C THR A 42 -1.44 3.32 16.45
N ALA A 43 -0.76 4.43 16.80
CA ALA A 43 -0.29 5.42 15.84
C ALA A 43 0.76 4.86 14.86
N LEU A 44 1.43 3.76 15.21
CA LEU A 44 2.41 3.07 14.36
C LEU A 44 1.77 2.13 13.33
N ILE A 45 0.46 1.91 13.34
CA ILE A 45 -0.22 1.01 12.37
C ILE A 45 0.14 1.35 10.91
N PRO A 46 0.15 2.63 10.46
CA PRO A 46 0.61 2.99 9.12
C PRO A 46 2.03 2.51 8.83
N ALA A 47 2.95 2.58 9.80
CA ALA A 47 4.32 2.10 9.61
C ALA A 47 4.40 0.57 9.60
N PHE A 48 3.65 -0.12 10.46
CA PHE A 48 3.57 -1.58 10.45
C PHE A 48 2.99 -2.15 9.16
N MET A 49 2.15 -1.39 8.46
CA MET A 49 1.61 -1.78 7.15
C MET A 49 2.52 -1.32 6.01
N GLY A 50 3.05 -0.10 6.09
CA GLY A 50 3.89 0.51 5.08
C GLY A 50 5.24 -0.20 4.92
N PHE A 51 5.86 -0.62 6.03
CA PHE A 51 7.19 -1.23 5.99
C PHE A 51 7.21 -2.59 5.28
N PRO A 52 6.30 -3.54 5.56
CA PRO A 52 6.16 -4.75 4.75
C PRO A 52 5.89 -4.46 3.27
N MET A 53 5.02 -3.49 2.95
CA MET A 53 4.76 -3.11 1.56
C MET A 53 6.02 -2.57 0.85
N LEU A 54 6.79 -1.73 1.53
CA LEU A 54 8.07 -1.18 1.06
C LEU A 54 9.07 -2.31 0.79
N THR A 55 9.26 -3.22 1.74
CA THR A 55 10.20 -4.34 1.61
C THR A 55 9.82 -5.28 0.47
N LEU A 56 8.54 -5.63 0.34
CA LEU A 56 8.04 -6.44 -0.78
C LEU A 56 8.22 -5.73 -2.12
N GLY A 57 7.99 -4.42 -2.18
CA GLY A 57 8.27 -3.60 -3.36
C GLY A 57 9.74 -3.69 -3.79
N ILE A 58 10.68 -3.48 -2.86
CA ILE A 58 12.13 -3.57 -3.13
C ILE A 58 12.51 -4.99 -3.58
N LEU A 59 12.00 -6.02 -2.91
CA LEU A 59 12.27 -7.42 -3.28
C LEU A 59 11.75 -7.76 -4.67
N SER A 60 10.61 -7.19 -5.07
CA SER A 60 10.02 -7.40 -6.38
C SER A 60 10.84 -6.79 -7.53
N GLU A 61 11.58 -5.71 -7.29
CA GLU A 61 12.55 -5.17 -8.26
C GLU A 61 13.82 -6.03 -8.34
N LYS A 62 14.32 -6.52 -7.20
CA LYS A 62 15.55 -7.33 -7.13
C LYS A 62 15.38 -8.75 -7.64
N ASN A 63 14.18 -9.32 -7.54
CA ASN A 63 13.91 -10.71 -7.91
C ASN A 63 12.74 -10.81 -8.92
N ALA A 64 13.08 -10.56 -10.19
CA ALA A 64 12.13 -10.59 -11.30
C ALA A 64 11.40 -11.94 -11.45
N LYS A 65 12.06 -13.07 -11.14
CA LYS A 65 11.47 -14.42 -11.23
C LYS A 65 10.25 -14.58 -10.32
N ASN A 66 10.34 -14.05 -9.09
CA ASN A 66 9.27 -14.16 -8.10
C ASN A 66 8.46 -12.87 -7.96
N ARG A 67 8.65 -11.88 -8.86
CA ARG A 67 8.00 -10.56 -8.82
C ARG A 67 6.51 -10.65 -8.52
N HIS A 68 5.79 -11.51 -9.26
CA HIS A 68 4.35 -11.64 -9.11
C HIS A 68 3.92 -12.07 -7.70
N HIS A 69 4.67 -12.94 -7.01
CA HIS A 69 4.36 -13.35 -5.63
C HIS A 69 4.48 -12.18 -4.65
N TYR A 70 5.55 -11.40 -4.77
CA TYR A 70 5.72 -10.19 -3.94
C TYR A 70 4.59 -9.19 -4.19
N MET A 71 4.16 -9.02 -5.44
CA MET A 71 3.06 -8.10 -5.77
C MET A 71 1.71 -8.60 -5.27
N HIS A 72 1.43 -9.91 -5.31
CA HIS A 72 0.20 -10.47 -4.70
C HIS A 72 0.21 -10.31 -3.18
N ALA A 73 1.36 -10.49 -2.52
CA ALA A 73 1.49 -10.22 -1.09
C ALA A 73 1.23 -8.73 -0.77
N SER A 74 1.78 -7.80 -1.57
CA SER A 74 1.49 -6.37 -1.43
C SER A 74 0.00 -6.04 -1.67
N MET A 75 -0.68 -6.74 -2.58
CA MET A 75 -2.13 -6.61 -2.79
C MET A 75 -2.94 -7.10 -1.58
N ALA A 76 -2.54 -8.21 -0.95
CA ALA A 76 -3.17 -8.69 0.27
C ALA A 76 -2.99 -7.69 1.42
N LEU A 77 -1.79 -7.12 1.57
CA LEU A 77 -1.54 -6.04 2.53
C LEU A 77 -2.39 -4.81 2.25
N ALA A 78 -2.49 -4.38 0.98
CA ALA A 78 -3.32 -3.24 0.61
C ALA A 78 -4.81 -3.47 0.96
N LEU A 79 -5.32 -4.70 0.80
CA LEU A 79 -6.67 -5.06 1.24
C LEU A 79 -6.84 -4.92 2.76
N VAL A 80 -5.87 -5.42 3.54
CA VAL A 80 -5.87 -5.26 5.00
C VAL A 80 -5.81 -3.78 5.41
N MET A 81 -4.99 -2.97 4.73
CA MET A 81 -4.93 -1.52 4.94
C MET A 81 -6.29 -0.86 4.68
N THR A 82 -6.98 -1.21 3.59
CA THR A 82 -8.30 -0.67 3.27
C THR A 82 -9.33 -1.04 4.34
N ILE A 83 -9.39 -2.30 4.76
CA ILE A 83 -10.33 -2.75 5.79
C ILE A 83 -10.01 -2.09 7.14
N GLY A 84 -8.73 -2.04 7.53
CA GLY A 84 -8.30 -1.40 8.77
C GLY A 84 -8.58 0.11 8.79
N GLY A 85 -8.29 0.79 7.67
CA GLY A 85 -8.55 2.23 7.51
C GLY A 85 -10.05 2.57 7.51
N ALA A 86 -10.91 1.66 7.03
CA ALA A 86 -12.35 1.86 6.98
C ALA A 86 -12.99 2.05 8.37
N ARG A 87 -12.29 1.69 9.45
CA ARG A 87 -12.71 1.95 10.84
C ARG A 87 -13.10 3.41 11.09
N ILE A 88 -12.50 4.35 10.35
CA ILE A 88 -12.83 5.78 10.43
C ILE A 88 -14.33 6.06 10.29
N VAL A 89 -15.06 5.30 9.48
CA VAL A 89 -16.51 5.50 9.26
C VAL A 89 -17.31 5.31 10.55
N THR A 90 -16.84 4.43 11.45
CA THR A 90 -17.56 4.06 12.68
C THR A 90 -17.03 4.73 13.94
N GLY A 91 -15.81 5.30 13.90
CA GLY A 91 -15.13 5.80 15.10
C GLY A 91 -14.54 7.20 14.97
N TYR A 92 -14.86 7.98 13.94
CA TYR A 92 -14.19 9.27 13.71
C TYR A 92 -14.38 10.27 14.86
N SER A 93 -15.50 10.23 15.58
CA SER A 93 -15.84 11.21 16.64
C SER A 93 -14.84 11.22 17.79
N ASP A 94 -14.24 10.07 18.07
CA ASP A 94 -13.36 9.85 19.22
C ASP A 94 -11.88 9.80 18.82
N MET A 95 -11.58 10.01 17.53
CA MET A 95 -10.23 9.95 16.99
C MET A 95 -9.54 11.33 17.04
N SER A 96 -8.26 11.33 17.40
CA SER A 96 -7.42 12.51 17.21
C SER A 96 -7.22 12.81 15.72
N THR A 97 -6.88 14.06 15.38
CA THR A 97 -6.57 14.46 14.00
C THR A 97 -5.48 13.58 13.37
N LEU A 98 -4.43 13.22 14.13
CA LEU A 98 -3.37 12.32 13.66
C LEU A 98 -3.89 10.92 13.35
N ALA A 99 -4.80 10.40 14.19
CA ALA A 99 -5.43 9.10 13.96
C ALA A 99 -6.34 9.14 12.72
N ILE A 100 -7.13 10.21 12.54
CA ILE A 100 -7.96 10.43 11.35
C ILE A 100 -7.10 10.41 10.08
N ILE A 101 -6.03 11.22 10.04
CA ILE A 101 -5.13 11.27 8.88
C ILE A 101 -4.49 9.91 8.62
N SER A 102 -4.08 9.20 9.67
CA SER A 102 -3.50 7.86 9.56
C SER A 102 -4.46 6.85 8.91
N HIS A 103 -5.74 6.85 9.28
CA HIS A 103 -6.75 5.99 8.66
C HIS A 103 -7.07 6.39 7.22
N LEU A 104 -7.11 7.70 6.93
CA LEU A 104 -7.29 8.20 5.57
C LEU A 104 -6.13 7.82 4.64
N LEU A 105 -4.89 7.87 5.12
CA LEU A 105 -3.72 7.43 4.35
C LEU A 105 -3.75 5.93 4.09
N LEU A 106 -4.12 5.11 5.08
CA LEU A 106 -4.30 3.67 4.90
C LEU A 106 -5.37 3.36 3.83
N LEU A 107 -6.51 4.06 3.88
CA LEU A 107 -7.57 3.93 2.88
C LEU A 107 -7.10 4.35 1.49
N GLN A 108 -6.50 5.54 1.38
CA GLN A 108 -6.04 6.10 0.12
C GLN A 108 -5.00 5.19 -0.54
N VAL A 109 -3.99 4.75 0.21
CA VAL A 109 -2.95 3.85 -0.30
C VAL A 109 -3.52 2.47 -0.64
N GLY A 110 -4.31 1.87 0.27
CA GLY A 110 -4.88 0.54 0.05
C GLY A 110 -5.78 0.50 -1.19
N ILE A 111 -6.74 1.41 -1.30
CA ILE A 111 -7.70 1.45 -2.42
C ILE A 111 -6.98 1.75 -3.74
N SER A 112 -6.14 2.79 -3.76
CA SER A 112 -5.44 3.16 -5.00
C SER A 112 -4.51 2.04 -5.49
N PHE A 113 -3.80 1.36 -4.59
CA PHE A 113 -2.92 0.26 -4.95
C PHE A 113 -3.71 -0.96 -5.45
N ILE A 114 -4.84 -1.29 -4.82
CA ILE A 114 -5.74 -2.36 -5.32
C ILE A 114 -6.21 -2.06 -6.74
N ILE A 115 -6.68 -0.84 -7.00
CA ILE A 115 -7.15 -0.44 -8.34
C ILE A 115 -6.03 -0.60 -9.37
N VAL A 116 -4.84 -0.11 -9.07
CA VAL A 116 -3.68 -0.18 -9.97
C VAL A 116 -3.22 -1.63 -10.18
N GLY A 117 -3.22 -2.47 -9.14
CA GLY A 117 -2.91 -3.89 -9.23
C GLY A 117 -3.91 -4.68 -10.07
N VAL A 118 -5.22 -4.46 -9.87
CA VAL A 118 -6.27 -5.09 -10.69
C VAL A 118 -6.14 -4.72 -12.16
N LYS A 119 -5.84 -3.44 -12.46
CA LYS A 119 -5.56 -3.00 -13.84
C LYS A 119 -4.34 -3.72 -14.42
N SER A 120 -3.28 -3.91 -13.64
CA SER A 120 -2.10 -4.68 -14.04
C SER A 120 -2.43 -6.14 -14.37
N PHE A 121 -3.24 -6.81 -13.54
CA PHE A 121 -3.68 -8.18 -13.81
C PHE A 121 -4.53 -8.29 -15.08
N ARG A 122 -5.46 -7.33 -15.28
CA ARG A 122 -6.26 -7.27 -16.49
C ARG A 122 -5.39 -7.07 -17.74
N HIS A 123 -4.40 -6.18 -17.67
CA HIS A 123 -3.45 -5.96 -18.76
C HIS A 123 -2.66 -7.23 -19.10
N ALA A 124 -2.14 -7.94 -18.09
CA ALA A 124 -1.43 -9.19 -18.29
C ALA A 124 -2.31 -10.28 -18.93
N ARG A 125 -3.59 -10.33 -18.57
CA ARG A 125 -4.56 -11.24 -19.20
C ARG A 125 -4.77 -10.90 -20.68
N LEU A 126 -5.05 -9.63 -20.99
CA LEU A 126 -5.30 -9.18 -22.37
C LEU A 126 -4.08 -9.41 -23.27
N GLN A 127 -2.86 -9.26 -22.74
CA GLN A 127 -1.65 -9.57 -23.50
C GLN A 127 -1.56 -11.05 -23.88
N ARG A 128 -1.89 -11.97 -22.96
CA ARG A 128 -1.90 -13.42 -23.24
C ARG A 128 -2.92 -13.79 -24.32
N GLU A 129 -4.14 -13.25 -24.20
CA GLU A 129 -5.21 -13.45 -25.18
C GLU A 129 -4.80 -12.92 -26.57
N ALA A 130 -4.09 -11.79 -26.64
CA ALA A 130 -3.61 -11.21 -27.90
C ALA A 130 -2.44 -12.00 -28.54
N THR A 131 -1.59 -12.66 -27.73
CA THR A 131 -0.50 -13.49 -28.24
C THR A 131 -0.92 -14.90 -28.62
N GLY A 132 -2.17 -15.31 -28.33
CA GLY A 132 -2.70 -16.63 -28.69
C GLY A 132 -2.19 -17.78 -27.81
N ASP A 133 -1.69 -17.46 -26.61
CA ASP A 133 -1.31 -18.43 -25.57
C ASP A 133 -2.51 -18.84 -24.69
#